data_AF-A0A946TRN3-F1
#
_entry.id   AF-A0A946TRN3-F1
#
_cell.length_a   1.000
_cell.length_b   1.000
_cell.length_c   1.000
_cell.angle_alpha   90.00
_cell.angle_beta   90.00
_cell.angle_gamma   90.00
#
_symmetry.space_group_name_H-M   'P 1'
#
loop_
_entity.id
_entity.type
_entity.pdbx_description
1 polymer ?
#
loop_
_entity_poly.entity_id
_entity_poly.type
_entity_poly.pdbx_seq_one_letter_code
_entity_poly.pdbx_strand_id
1 'polypeptide(L)'
;MKQFLGQVSRIKMVGKSIQKVRTEYTKPYGNKLRTVKGRHSIDLVRTAYQGLLKGHINQEEFEKVIGVASLITKIPPDVLLTHFALKLVEGHLEKSTWYYTKFGGKG
;
A
#
# COMPACT_ATOMS: atom_id res chain seq x y z
N MET A 1 14.03 16.41 21.80
CA MET A 1 14.53 15.01 21.82
C MET A 1 13.50 13.93 22.21
N LYS A 2 12.73 14.02 23.31
CA LYS A 2 11.78 12.95 23.71
C LYS A 2 10.67 12.65 22.67
N GLN A 3 10.09 13.69 22.06
CA GLN A 3 9.06 13.53 21.02
C GLN A 3 9.61 12.87 19.74
N PHE A 4 10.86 13.18 19.38
CA PHE A 4 11.56 12.62 18.23
C PHE A 4 11.78 11.10 18.38
N LEU A 5 12.29 10.65 19.52
CA LEU A 5 12.46 9.21 19.81
C LEU A 5 11.11 8.45 19.83
N GLY A 6 10.05 9.10 20.32
CA GLY A 6 8.69 8.56 20.32
C GLY A 6 8.14 8.33 18.90
N GLN A 7 8.38 9.26 17.96
CA GLN A 7 7.97 9.12 16.57
C GLN A 7 8.76 8.04 15.82
N VAL A 8 10.07 7.96 16.04
CA VAL A 8 10.93 6.88 15.47
C VAL A 8 10.49 5.50 15.95
N SER A 9 10.13 5.36 17.23
CA SER A 9 9.59 4.10 17.79
C SER A 9 8.26 3.70 17.12
N ARG A 10 7.35 4.67 16.92
CA ARG A 10 6.06 4.41 16.23
C ARG A 10 6.26 3.96 14.79
N ILE A 11 7.16 4.59 14.03
CA ILE A 11 7.48 4.18 12.65
C ILE A 11 7.99 2.73 12.61
N LYS A 12 8.87 2.34 13.56
CA LYS A 12 9.36 0.96 13.67
C LYS A 12 8.25 -0.04 13.97
N MET A 13 7.31 0.30 14.86
CA MET A 13 6.17 -0.58 15.17
C MET A 13 5.26 -0.78 13.95
N VAL A 14 4.94 0.30 13.22
CA VAL A 14 4.15 0.21 11.99
C VAL A 14 4.85 -0.66 10.94
N GLY A 15 6.18 -0.51 10.78
CA GLY A 15 6.97 -1.36 9.88
C GLY A 15 6.86 -2.86 10.21
N LYS A 16 6.90 -3.25 11.50
CA LYS A 16 6.72 -4.64 11.93
C LYS A 16 5.32 -5.17 11.59
N SER A 17 4.27 -4.37 11.81
CA SER A 17 2.89 -4.76 11.47
C SER A 17 2.71 -4.96 9.97
N ILE A 18 3.26 -4.07 9.14
CA ILE A 18 3.25 -4.20 7.67
C ILE A 18 3.94 -5.50 7.24
N GLN A 19 5.09 -5.82 7.84
CA GLN A 19 5.82 -7.05 7.51
C GLN A 19 5.02 -8.31 7.86
N LYS A 20 4.30 -8.29 8.99
CA LYS A 20 3.40 -9.39 9.38
C LYS A 20 2.26 -9.57 8.37
N VAL A 21 1.52 -8.51 8.06
CA VAL A 21 0.42 -8.55 7.08
C VAL A 21 0.93 -8.98 5.70
N ARG A 22 2.11 -8.49 5.28
CA ARG A 22 2.73 -8.91 4.02
C ARG A 22 3.01 -10.40 4.00
N THR A 23 3.58 -10.94 5.09
CA THR A 23 3.98 -12.35 5.20
C THR A 23 2.78 -13.27 5.19
N GLU A 24 1.72 -12.88 5.88
CA GLU A 24 0.51 -13.68 6.07
C GLU A 24 -0.41 -13.64 4.84
N TYR A 25 -0.66 -12.45 4.29
CA TYR A 25 -1.71 -12.27 3.28
C TYR A 25 -1.21 -12.14 1.85
N THR A 26 -0.03 -11.53 1.64
CA THR A 26 0.41 -11.19 0.26
C THR A 26 1.57 -12.04 -0.25
N LYS A 27 2.41 -12.59 0.64
CA LYS A 27 3.57 -13.42 0.29
C LYS A 27 3.19 -14.67 -0.52
N PRO A 28 2.09 -15.40 -0.22
CA PRO A 28 1.67 -16.53 -1.05
C PRO A 28 1.39 -16.16 -2.51
N TYR A 29 1.03 -14.90 -2.76
CA TYR A 29 0.72 -14.36 -4.08
C TYR A 29 1.87 -13.56 -4.69
N GLY A 30 3.02 -13.49 -4.01
CA GLY A 30 4.15 -12.63 -4.37
C GLY A 30 4.65 -12.85 -5.80
N ASN A 31 4.66 -14.09 -6.29
CA ASN A 31 5.05 -14.39 -7.67
C ASN A 31 4.07 -13.81 -8.69
N LYS A 32 2.76 -13.93 -8.45
CA LYS A 32 1.72 -13.37 -9.33
C LYS A 32 1.76 -11.84 -9.32
N LEU A 33 1.95 -11.23 -8.15
CA LEU A 33 2.04 -9.77 -7.97
C LEU A 33 3.26 -9.15 -8.66
N ARG A 34 4.36 -9.90 -8.81
CA ARG A 34 5.58 -9.43 -9.50
C ARG A 34 5.50 -9.51 -11.02
N THR A 35 4.53 -10.23 -11.59
CA THR A 35 4.36 -10.31 -13.05
C THR A 35 3.93 -8.96 -13.66
N VAL A 36 4.10 -8.80 -14.98
CA VAL A 36 3.60 -7.60 -15.70
C VAL A 36 2.09 -7.42 -15.46
N LYS A 37 1.32 -8.51 -15.56
CA LYS A 37 -0.13 -8.51 -15.29
C LYS A 37 -0.43 -8.09 -13.85
N GLY A 38 0.28 -8.66 -12.87
CA GLY A 38 0.14 -8.32 -11.45
C GLY A 38 0.43 -6.85 -11.16
N ARG A 39 1.52 -6.29 -11.70
CA ARG A 39 1.86 -4.87 -11.54
C ARG A 39 0.80 -3.97 -12.16
N HIS A 40 0.37 -4.27 -13.38
CA HIS A 40 -0.65 -3.49 -14.08
C HIS A 40 -1.99 -3.50 -13.34
N SER A 41 -2.40 -4.63 -12.78
CA SER A 41 -3.60 -4.72 -11.95
C SER A 41 -3.53 -3.87 -10.68
N ILE A 42 -2.37 -3.79 -10.04
CA ILE A 42 -2.17 -2.89 -8.89
C ILE A 42 -2.19 -1.42 -9.33
N ASP A 43 -1.65 -1.10 -10.50
CA ASP A 43 -1.70 0.26 -11.06
C ASP A 43 -3.14 0.67 -11.43
N LEU A 44 -3.94 -0.25 -11.96
CA LEU A 44 -5.38 -0.04 -12.22
C LEU A 44 -6.13 0.26 -10.91
N VAL A 45 -5.92 -0.54 -9.87
CA VAL A 45 -6.52 -0.30 -8.55
C VAL A 45 -6.08 1.05 -7.98
N ARG A 46 -4.81 1.43 -8.15
CA ARG A 46 -4.30 2.75 -7.73
C ARG A 46 -4.99 3.91 -8.46
N THR A 47 -5.13 3.82 -9.78
CA THR A 47 -5.79 4.85 -10.60
C THR A 47 -7.26 4.97 -10.23
N ALA A 48 -7.96 3.85 -10.04
CA ALA A 48 -9.36 3.86 -9.61
C ALA A 48 -9.52 4.46 -8.22
N TYR A 49 -8.64 4.14 -7.27
CA TYR A 49 -8.64 4.78 -5.95
C TYR A 49 -8.43 6.29 -6.02
N GLN A 50 -7.55 6.77 -6.91
CA GLN A 50 -7.39 8.22 -7.13
C GLN A 50 -8.66 8.85 -7.75
N GLY A 51 -9.34 8.14 -8.65
CA GLY A 51 -10.64 8.56 -9.18
C GLY A 51 -11.69 8.66 -8.07
N LEU A 52 -11.74 7.68 -7.17
CA LEU A 52 -12.65 7.65 -6.02
C LEU A 52 -12.39 8.84 -5.10
N LEU A 53 -11.13 9.12 -4.75
CA LEU A 53 -10.76 10.26 -3.91
C LEU A 53 -11.11 11.63 -4.54
N LYS A 54 -11.14 11.71 -5.87
CA LYS A 54 -11.49 12.93 -6.62
C LYS A 54 -12.98 13.05 -6.91
N GLY A 55 -13.79 12.05 -6.52
CA GLY A 55 -15.22 12.00 -6.86
C GLY A 55 -15.50 11.75 -8.35
N HIS A 56 -14.52 11.26 -9.12
CA HIS A 56 -14.70 10.91 -10.53
C HIS A 56 -15.40 9.56 -10.72
N ILE A 57 -15.29 8.67 -9.72
CA ILE A 57 -16.00 7.39 -9.66
C ILE A 57 -16.56 7.21 -8.25
N ASN A 58 -17.58 6.36 -8.13
CA ASN A 58 -18.16 5.98 -6.85
C ASN A 58 -17.53 4.68 -6.30
N GLN A 59 -17.96 4.29 -5.09
CA GLN A 59 -17.47 3.10 -4.39
C GLN A 59 -17.76 1.80 -5.17
N GLU A 60 -18.94 1.68 -5.78
CA GLU A 60 -19.34 0.50 -6.55
C GLU A 60 -18.46 0.31 -7.80
N GLU A 61 -18.13 1.40 -8.49
CA GLU A 61 -17.22 1.41 -9.63
C GLU A 61 -15.80 1.02 -9.22
N PHE A 62 -15.33 1.50 -8.06
CA PHE A 62 -14.04 1.09 -7.51
C PHE A 62 -13.99 -0.41 -7.19
N GLU A 63 -15.05 -0.96 -6.58
CA GLU A 63 -15.16 -2.39 -6.29
C GLU A 63 -15.17 -3.25 -7.56
N LYS A 64 -15.85 -2.79 -8.62
CA LYS A 64 -15.81 -3.44 -9.95
C LYS A 64 -14.40 -3.50 -10.51
N VAL A 65 -13.60 -2.42 -10.39
CA VAL A 65 -12.20 -2.42 -10.85
C VAL A 65 -11.37 -3.48 -10.11
N ILE A 66 -11.56 -3.63 -8.80
CA ILE A 66 -10.87 -4.65 -8.01
C ILE A 66 -11.30 -6.05 -8.45
N GLY A 67 -12.60 -6.27 -8.70
CA GLY A 67 -13.13 -7.52 -9.24
C GLY A 67 -12.50 -7.91 -10.58
N VAL A 68 -12.42 -6.97 -11.52
CA VAL A 68 -11.77 -7.18 -12.83
C VAL A 68 -10.27 -7.47 -12.66
N ALA A 69 -9.57 -6.72 -11.82
CA ALA A 69 -8.16 -6.94 -11.53
C ALA A 69 -7.89 -8.34 -10.93
N SER A 70 -8.79 -8.80 -10.05
CA SER A 70 -8.77 -10.14 -9.47
C SER A 70 -8.91 -11.22 -10.54
N LEU A 71 -9.88 -11.08 -11.45
CA LEU A 71 -10.12 -12.03 -12.54
C LEU A 71 -8.90 -12.16 -13.46
N ILE A 72 -8.29 -11.04 -13.86
CA ILE A 72 -7.12 -11.00 -14.75
C ILE A 72 -5.90 -11.70 -14.13
N THR A 73 -5.67 -11.47 -12.83
CA THR A 73 -4.47 -11.94 -12.13
C THR A 73 -4.64 -13.29 -11.45
N LYS A 74 -5.88 -13.76 -11.29
CA LYS A 74 -6.23 -14.90 -10.44
C LYS A 74 -5.70 -14.71 -9.01
N ILE A 75 -5.79 -13.47 -8.51
CA ILE A 75 -5.46 -13.09 -7.13
C ILE A 75 -6.76 -12.62 -6.48
N PRO A 76 -7.10 -13.10 -5.27
CA PRO A 76 -8.30 -12.66 -4.57
C PRO A 76 -8.38 -11.12 -4.40
N PRO A 77 -9.59 -10.51 -4.49
CA PRO A 77 -9.80 -9.06 -4.36
C PRO A 77 -9.24 -8.47 -3.07
N ASP A 78 -9.44 -9.15 -1.96
CA ASP A 78 -8.95 -8.80 -0.62
C ASP A 78 -7.42 -8.79 -0.55
N VAL A 79 -6.76 -9.72 -1.22
CA VAL A 79 -5.29 -9.76 -1.32
C VAL A 79 -4.77 -8.61 -2.17
N LEU A 80 -5.44 -8.27 -3.29
CA LEU A 80 -5.09 -7.11 -4.11
C LEU A 80 -5.23 -5.80 -3.34
N LEU A 81 -6.35 -5.63 -2.64
CA LEU A 81 -6.61 -4.48 -1.76
C LEU A 81 -5.55 -4.39 -0.66
N THR A 82 -5.25 -5.49 0.01
CA THR A 82 -4.24 -5.55 1.06
C THR A 82 -2.87 -5.18 0.51
N HIS A 83 -2.48 -5.74 -0.64
CA HIS A 83 -1.19 -5.42 -1.26
C HIS A 83 -1.10 -3.94 -1.67
N PHE A 84 -2.16 -3.41 -2.26
CA PHE A 84 -2.28 -2.00 -2.61
C PHE A 84 -2.18 -1.08 -1.39
N ALA A 85 -2.93 -1.36 -0.32
CA ALA A 85 -2.90 -0.61 0.92
C ALA A 85 -1.51 -0.62 1.56
N LEU A 86 -0.85 -1.78 1.60
CA LEU A 86 0.54 -1.89 2.09
C LEU A 86 1.49 -1.01 1.27
N LYS A 87 1.34 -0.96 -0.06
CA LYS A 87 2.15 -0.10 -0.94
C LYS A 87 1.93 1.39 -0.68
N LEU A 88 0.70 1.81 -0.42
CA LEU A 88 0.40 3.19 -0.04
C LEU A 88 1.10 3.54 1.27
N VAL A 89 0.92 2.71 2.31
CA VAL A 89 1.51 2.97 3.63
C VAL A 89 3.03 2.95 3.57
N GLU A 90 3.65 2.00 2.85
CA GLU A 90 5.11 1.98 2.62
C GLU A 90 5.60 3.27 1.97
N GLY A 91 4.94 3.74 0.91
CA GLY A 91 5.31 5.00 0.26
C GLY A 91 5.17 6.22 1.19
N HIS A 92 4.15 6.24 2.07
CA HIS A 92 4.01 7.29 3.08
C HIS A 92 5.10 7.21 4.16
N LEU A 93 5.48 6.01 4.59
CA LEU A 93 6.54 5.79 5.57
C LEU A 93 7.92 6.18 5.01
N GLU A 94 8.21 5.84 3.75
CA GLU A 94 9.45 6.23 3.06
C GLU A 94 9.58 7.77 3.00
N LYS A 95 8.53 8.46 2.54
CA LYS A 95 8.48 9.93 2.51
C LYS A 95 8.65 10.53 3.90
N SER A 96 7.95 10.00 4.90
CA SER A 96 8.03 10.49 6.28
C SER A 96 9.45 10.31 6.83
N THR A 97 10.05 9.12 6.64
CA THR A 97 11.41 8.81 7.09
C THR A 97 12.44 9.72 6.42
N TRP A 98 12.31 9.95 5.11
CA TRP A 98 13.16 10.90 4.38
C TRP A 98 13.04 12.31 4.95
N TYR A 99 11.82 12.79 5.18
CA TYR A 99 11.57 14.13 5.75
C TYR A 99 12.19 14.27 7.14
N TYR A 100 12.00 13.27 8.02
CA TYR A 100 12.62 13.24 9.35
C TYR A 100 14.15 13.25 9.28
N THR A 101 14.74 12.50 8.35
CA THR A 101 16.21 12.42 8.19
C THR A 101 16.79 13.73 7.66
N LYS A 102 16.10 14.41 6.74
CA LYS A 102 16.57 15.64 6.10
C LYS A 102 16.36 16.89 6.94
N PHE A 103 15.25 16.98 7.67
CA PHE A 103 14.85 18.20 8.39
C PHE A 103 14.83 18.04 9.91
N GLY A 104 14.70 16.82 10.44
CA GLY A 104 14.62 16.57 11.88
C GLY A 104 15.96 16.53 12.63
N GLY A 105 17.09 16.66 11.93
CA GLY A 105 18.44 16.63 12.51
C GLY A 105 19.06 17.99 12.86
N LYS A 106 18.32 19.10 12.73
CA LYS A 106 18.76 20.43 13.17
C LYS A 106 17.94 20.86 14.38
N GLY A 107 18.40 20.50 15.57
CA GLY A 107 17.82 20.89 16.85
C GLY A 107 18.74 20.55 18.00
#